data_AF-A0A2M7UI03-F1
#
_entry.id   AF-A0A2M7UI03-F1
#
_cell.length_a   1.000
_cell.length_b   1.000
_cell.length_c   1.000
_cell.angle_alpha   90.00
_cell.angle_beta   90.00
_cell.angle_gamma   90.00
#
_symmetry.space_group_name_H-M   'P 1'
#
loop_
_entity.id
_entity.type
_entity.pdbx_description
1 polymer ?
#
loop_
_entity_poly.entity_id
_entity_poly.type
_entity_poly.pdbx_seq_one_letter_code
_entity_poly.pdbx_strand_id
1 'polypeptide(L)'
;MAHNEKKVMIAMKKAKTSLEKVIKMIEEDKYCIDIIQQNLAVIGLLRAADLSLLKGHINCCVKDAIKKGGKELDKKMEELLRVIKTAQTK
;
A
#
# COMPACT_ATOMS: atom_id res chain seq x y z
N MET A 1 9.90 5.99 13.80
CA MET A 1 8.96 5.95 12.67
C MET A 1 9.45 6.65 11.38
N ALA A 2 10.55 7.41 11.37
CA ALA A 2 10.84 8.35 10.27
C ALA A 2 11.48 7.79 8.97
N HIS A 3 11.98 6.55 8.91
CA HIS A 3 12.82 6.13 7.78
C HIS A 3 12.08 5.61 6.53
N ASN A 4 10.78 5.28 6.62
CA ASN A 4 9.99 4.78 5.48
C ASN A 4 8.82 5.68 5.06
N GLU A 5 8.40 6.62 5.91
CA GLU A 5 7.28 7.54 5.62
C GLU A 5 7.52 8.40 4.38
N LYS A 6 8.75 8.90 4.18
CA LYS A 6 9.09 9.72 3.00
C LYS A 6 8.92 8.95 1.69
N LYS A 7 9.39 7.69 1.63
CA LYS A 7 9.29 6.85 0.43
C LYS A 7 7.84 6.47 0.14
N VAL A 8 7.10 6.07 1.17
CA VAL A 8 5.67 5.80 1.07
C VAL A 8 4.93 7.03 0.58
N MET A 9 5.22 8.21 1.13
CA MET A 9 4.55 9.43 0.68
C MET A 9 4.86 9.81 -0.75
N ILE A 10 6.09 9.59 -1.23
CA ILE A 10 6.42 9.79 -2.65
C ILE A 10 5.57 8.83 -3.52
N ALA A 11 5.45 7.56 -3.14
CA ALA A 11 4.61 6.61 -3.85
C ALA A 11 3.12 7.01 -3.85
N MET A 12 2.59 7.43 -2.70
CA MET A 12 1.20 7.90 -2.58
C MET A 12 0.93 9.14 -3.44
N LYS A 13 1.86 10.11 -3.46
CA LYS A 13 1.75 11.30 -4.34
C LYS A 13 1.77 10.92 -5.81
N LYS A 14 2.64 9.98 -6.20
CA LYS A 14 2.66 9.46 -7.58
C LYS A 14 1.35 8.76 -7.94
N ALA A 15 0.83 7.92 -7.05
CA ALA A 15 -0.46 7.25 -7.26
C ALA A 15 -1.60 8.26 -7.45
N LYS A 16 -1.65 9.31 -6.62
CA LYS A 16 -2.60 10.42 -6.76
C LYS A 16 -2.54 11.06 -8.15
N THR A 17 -1.36 11.52 -8.57
CA THR A 17 -1.22 12.18 -9.87
C THR A 17 -1.50 11.23 -11.04
N SER A 18 -1.14 9.96 -10.92
CA SER A 18 -1.47 8.96 -11.94
C SER A 18 -2.99 8.70 -12.01
N LEU A 19 -3.70 8.72 -10.88
CA LEU A 19 -5.15 8.60 -10.84
C LEU A 19 -5.85 9.82 -11.45
N GLU A 20 -5.36 11.03 -11.18
CA GLU A 20 -5.84 12.26 -11.83
C GLU A 20 -5.73 12.17 -13.36
N LYS A 21 -4.67 11.54 -13.88
CA LYS A 21 -4.54 11.26 -15.33
C LYS A 21 -5.59 10.26 -15.83
N VAL A 22 -5.86 9.18 -15.09
CA VAL A 22 -6.90 8.21 -15.46
C VAL A 22 -8.26 8.91 -15.58
N ILE A 23 -8.60 9.76 -14.61
CA ILE A 23 -9.85 10.54 -14.62
C ILE A 23 -9.91 11.41 -15.87
N LYS A 24 -8.84 12.16 -16.17
CA LYS A 24 -8.76 12.97 -17.38
C LYS A 24 -8.87 12.15 -18.67
N MET A 25 -8.29 10.95 -18.72
CA MET A 25 -8.43 10.07 -19.89
C MET A 25 -9.88 9.62 -20.12
N ILE A 26 -10.64 9.42 -19.03
CA ILE A 26 -12.08 9.11 -19.11
C ILE A 26 -12.85 10.35 -19.60
N GLU A 27 -12.57 11.53 -19.05
CA GLU A 27 -13.20 12.78 -19.47
C GLU A 27 -12.94 13.14 -20.95
N GLU A 28 -11.80 12.71 -21.48
CA GLU A 28 -11.40 12.90 -22.89
C GLU A 28 -11.84 11.75 -23.81
N ASP A 29 -12.68 10.81 -23.36
CA ASP A 29 -13.14 9.63 -24.10
C ASP A 29 -11.98 8.85 -24.77
N LYS A 30 -10.88 8.65 -24.03
CA LYS A 30 -9.74 7.84 -24.52
C LYS A 30 -10.11 6.37 -24.65
N TYR A 31 -9.29 5.66 -25.43
CA TYR A 31 -9.48 4.24 -25.68
C TYR A 31 -9.46 3.42 -24.37
N CYS A 32 -10.47 2.57 -24.19
CA CYS A 32 -10.73 1.87 -22.93
C CYS A 32 -9.54 1.02 -22.46
N ILE A 33 -8.79 0.40 -23.39
CA ILE A 33 -7.64 -0.43 -23.04
C ILE A 33 -6.53 0.42 -22.41
N ASP A 34 -6.29 1.62 -22.92
CA ASP A 34 -5.26 2.53 -22.39
C ASP A 34 -5.64 3.01 -20.99
N ILE A 35 -6.92 3.31 -20.77
CA ILE A 35 -7.45 3.68 -19.45
C ILE A 35 -7.25 2.51 -18.45
N ILE A 36 -7.58 1.28 -18.86
CA ILE A 36 -7.40 0.09 -18.03
C ILE A 36 -5.92 -0.11 -17.68
N GLN A 37 -5.01 -0.01 -18.67
CA GLN A 37 -3.57 -0.15 -18.46
C GLN A 37 -3.05 0.92 -17.50
N GLN A 38 -3.45 2.17 -17.68
CA GLN A 38 -3.05 3.27 -16.81
C GLN A 38 -3.60 3.08 -15.37
N ASN A 39 -4.83 2.60 -15.23
CA ASN A 39 -5.41 2.28 -13.92
C ASN A 39 -4.67 1.12 -13.22
N LEU A 40 -4.28 0.07 -13.96
CA LEU A 40 -3.46 -1.02 -13.43
C LEU A 40 -2.10 -0.52 -12.93
N ALA A 41 -1.52 0.49 -13.59
CA ALA A 41 -0.30 1.14 -13.10
C ALA A 41 -0.51 1.87 -11.77
N VAL A 42 -1.66 2.54 -11.57
CA VAL A 42 -2.04 3.15 -10.28
C VAL A 42 -2.13 2.09 -9.18
N ILE A 43 -2.82 0.97 -9.45
CA ILE A 43 -2.93 -0.15 -8.50
C ILE A 43 -1.55 -0.68 -8.12
N GLY A 44 -0.63 -0.82 -9.08
CA GLY A 44 0.76 -1.23 -8.82
C GLY A 44 1.49 -0.28 -7.86
N LEU A 45 1.31 1.03 -8.02
CA LEU A 45 1.91 2.03 -7.11
C LEU A 45 1.35 1.91 -5.68
N LEU A 46 0.04 1.71 -5.54
CA LEU A 46 -0.61 1.54 -4.24
C LEU A 46 -0.12 0.26 -3.54
N ARG A 47 -0.08 -0.87 -4.26
CA ARG A 47 0.46 -2.14 -3.73
C ARG A 47 1.91 -2.00 -3.25
N ALA A 48 2.74 -1.29 -3.99
CA ALA A 48 4.13 -1.04 -3.58
C ALA A 48 4.22 -0.17 -2.32
N ALA A 49 3.33 0.81 -2.17
CA ALA A 49 3.24 1.65 -0.97
C ALA A 49 2.80 0.84 0.26
N ASP A 50 1.79 -0.01 0.11
CA ASP A 50 1.28 -0.89 1.17
C ASP A 50 2.35 -1.87 1.66
N LEU A 51 3.08 -2.51 0.76
CA LEU A 51 4.20 -3.39 1.12
C LEU A 51 5.28 -2.64 1.90
N SER A 52 5.55 -1.38 1.54
CA SER A 52 6.52 -0.54 2.24
C SER A 52 6.04 -0.16 3.65
N LEU A 53 4.75 0.14 3.81
CA LEU A 53 4.12 0.38 5.11
C LEU A 53 4.17 -0.88 5.98
N LEU A 54 3.83 -2.03 5.42
CA LEU A 54 3.84 -3.32 6.10
C LEU A 54 5.24 -3.67 6.62
N LYS A 55 6.25 -3.49 5.77
CA LYS A 55 7.67 -3.66 6.15
C LYS A 55 8.05 -2.72 7.30
N GLY A 56 7.55 -1.48 7.30
CA GLY A 56 7.74 -0.53 8.39
C GLY A 56 7.11 -1.02 9.70
N HIS A 57 5.87 -1.52 9.64
CA HIS A 57 5.15 -2.05 10.78
C HIS A 57 5.86 -3.26 11.42
N ILE A 58 6.34 -4.20 10.60
CA ILE A 58 7.09 -5.38 11.07
C ILE A 58 8.38 -4.94 11.78
N ASN A 59 9.14 -4.03 11.20
CA ASN A 59 10.44 -3.60 11.73
C ASN A 59 10.36 -2.76 13.01
N CYS A 60 9.19 -2.21 13.33
CA CYS A 60 8.98 -1.38 14.51
C CYS A 60 8.04 -2.10 15.50
N CYS A 61 6.74 -2.12 15.20
CA CYS A 61 5.71 -2.59 16.12
C CYS A 61 5.84 -4.07 16.46
N VAL A 62 6.10 -4.93 15.46
CA VAL A 62 6.25 -6.37 15.70
C VAL A 62 7.58 -6.68 16.36
N LYS A 63 8.67 -6.05 15.89
CA LYS A 63 10.00 -6.21 16.50
C LYS A 63 10.01 -5.84 17.99
N ASP A 64 9.28 -4.80 18.37
CA ASP A 64 9.12 -4.41 19.77
C ASP A 64 8.20 -5.38 20.54
N ALA A 65 7.11 -5.85 19.92
CA ALA A 65 6.22 -6.84 20.52
C ALA A 65 6.89 -8.20 20.75
N ILE A 66 7.83 -8.63 19.88
CA ILE A 66 8.62 -9.85 20.06
C ILE A 66 9.43 -9.78 21.38
N LYS A 67 9.98 -8.61 21.72
CA LYS A 67 10.74 -8.44 22.97
C LYS A 67 9.85 -8.53 24.21
N LYS A 68 8.57 -8.15 24.10
CA LYS A 68 7.60 -8.18 25.20
C LYS A 68 6.90 -9.54 25.34
N GLY A 69 6.72 -10.26 24.23
CA GLY A 69 6.10 -11.58 24.19
C GLY A 69 4.59 -11.59 24.52
N GLY A 70 4.03 -12.80 24.55
CA GLY A 70 2.65 -13.06 24.97
C GLY A 70 1.59 -12.38 24.07
N LYS A 71 0.48 -11.97 24.70
CA LYS A 71 -0.73 -11.48 23.99
C LYS A 71 -0.49 -10.26 23.08
N GLU A 72 0.53 -9.44 23.37
CA GLU A 72 0.85 -8.27 22.53
C GLU A 72 1.43 -8.71 21.17
N LEU A 73 2.24 -9.77 21.16
CA LEU A 73 2.77 -10.37 19.93
C LEU A 73 1.66 -11.01 19.11
N ASP A 74 0.83 -11.84 19.73
CA ASP A 74 -0.28 -12.54 19.03
C ASP A 74 -1.22 -11.55 18.34
N LYS A 75 -1.60 -10.48 19.05
CA LYS A 75 -2.44 -9.41 18.49
C LYS A 75 -1.80 -8.73 17.28
N LYS A 76 -0.49 -8.43 17.34
CA LYS A 76 0.23 -7.79 16.22
C LYS A 76 0.39 -8.72 15.02
N MET A 77 0.53 -10.02 15.26
CA MET A 77 0.56 -11.03 14.20
C MET A 77 -0.81 -11.21 13.53
N GLU A 78 -1.90 -11.20 14.31
CA GLU A 78 -3.27 -11.22 13.76
C GLU A 78 -3.59 -9.98 12.91
N GLU A 79 -3.17 -8.78 13.36
CA GLU A 79 -3.29 -7.54 12.58
C GLU A 79 -2.62 -7.68 11.21
N LEU A 80 -1.41 -8.25 11.17
CA LEU A 80 -0.66 -8.53 9.94
C LEU A 80 -1.37 -9.51 9.00
N LEU A 81 -1.81 -10.64 9.53
CA LEU A 81 -2.50 -11.68 8.75
C LEU A 81 -3.79 -11.14 8.13
N ARG A 82 -4.52 -10.28 8.86
CA ARG A 82 -5.74 -9.63 8.36
C ARG A 82 -5.48 -8.74 7.15
N VAL A 83 -4.41 -7.93 7.20
CA VAL A 83 -4.03 -7.03 6.11
C VAL A 83 -3.61 -7.83 4.88
N ILE A 84 -2.76 -8.86 5.04
CA ILE A 84 -2.30 -9.70 3.93
C ILE A 84 -3.48 -10.42 3.26
N LYS A 85 -4.41 -10.96 4.05
CA LYS A 85 -5.62 -11.61 3.52
C LYS A 85 -6.47 -10.65 2.68
N THR A 86 -6.57 -9.40 3.09
CA THR A 86 -7.34 -8.37 2.36
C THR A 86 -6.66 -8.01 1.03
N ALA A 87 -5.33 -8.03 0.98
CA ALA A 87 -4.56 -7.72 -0.23
C ALA A 87 -4.58 -8.84 -1.30
N GLN A 88 -4.97 -10.07 -0.94
CA GLN A 88 -5.05 -11.22 -1.86
C GLN A 88 -6.46 -11.43 -2.45
N THR A 89 -7.50 -10.88 -1.83
CA THR A 89 -8.90 -11.11 -2.21
C THR A 89 -9.53 -9.99 -3.03
N LYS A 90 -8.77 -8.90 -3.29
CA LYS A 90 -9.20 -7.72 -4.07
C LYS A 90 -8.11 -7.30 -5.05
#